data_AF-O97872-F1
#
_entry.id   AF-O97872-F1
#
_cell.length_a   1.000
_cell.length_b   1.000
_cell.length_c   1.000
_cell.angle_alpha   90.00
_cell.angle_beta   90.00
_cell.angle_gamma   90.00
#
_symmetry.space_group_name_H-M   'P 1'
#
loop_
_entity.id
_entity.type
_entity.pdbx_description
1 polymer ?
#
loop_
_entity_poly.entity_id
_entity_poly.type
_entity_poly.pdbx_seq_one_letter_code
_entity_poly.pdbx_strand_id
1 'polypeptide(L)' 'IKVIGGDDLSTLTGKNVLIVEDIIDTGKTMQTLLSLVKQYNPKMVKVASLLVKRTPRSVGYRPDFVGFEIPDKFVV' A
#
# COMPACT_ATOMS: atom_id res chain seq x y z
N ILE A 1 -6.52 -10.07 4.49
CA ILE A 1 -5.14 -10.12 3.96
C ILE A 1 -4.32 -11.04 4.83
N LYS A 2 -3.52 -11.92 4.24
CA LYS A 2 -2.56 -12.77 4.95
C LYS A 2 -1.17 -12.28 4.57
N VAL A 3 -0.39 -11.84 5.55
CA VAL A 3 1.01 -11.47 5.32
C VAL A 3 1.83 -12.74 5.43
N ILE A 4 2.64 -13.02 4.41
CA ILE A 4 3.56 -14.15 4.38
C ILE A 4 4.94 -13.55 4.16
N GLY A 5 5.86 -13.79 5.09
CA GLY A 5 7.21 -13.24 5.07
C GLY A 5 8.12 -13.99 6.03
N GLY A 6 9.43 -13.76 5.91
CA GLY A 6 10.44 -14.40 6.77
C GLY A 6 10.48 -13.87 8.19
N ASP A 7 10.00 -12.64 8.41
CA ASP A 7 10.07 -11.93 9.69
C ASP A 7 8.68 -11.64 10.27
N ASP A 8 8.60 -11.63 11.61
CA ASP A 8 7.43 -11.19 12.35
C ASP A 8 7.20 -9.68 12.17
N LEU A 9 5.94 -9.27 12.00
CA LEU A 9 5.54 -7.87 11.87
C LEU A 9 5.85 -7.04 13.12
N SER A 10 6.04 -7.68 14.29
CA SER A 10 6.50 -6.99 15.51
C SER A 10 7.83 -6.26 15.33
N THR A 11 8.68 -6.72 14.41
CA THR A 11 9.98 -6.10 14.07
C THR A 11 9.86 -4.69 13.47
N LEU A 12 8.65 -4.30 13.01
CA LEU A 12 8.38 -2.98 12.46
C LEU A 12 8.31 -1.88 13.53
N THR A 13 8.22 -2.24 14.80
CA THR A 13 8.11 -1.29 15.92
C THR A 13 9.24 -0.26 15.89
N GLY A 14 8.89 1.03 15.88
CA GLY A 14 9.85 2.13 15.85
C GLY A 14 10.66 2.28 14.56
N LYS A 15 10.36 1.50 13.51
CA LYS A 15 11.04 1.59 12.20
C LYS A 15 10.31 2.55 11.26
N ASN A 16 11.06 3.09 10.30
CA ASN A 16 10.46 3.74 9.13
C ASN A 16 10.19 2.65 8.09
N VAL A 17 8.93 2.50 7.68
CA VAL A 17 8.47 1.44 6.79
C VAL A 17 8.05 2.07 5.46
N LEU A 18 8.59 1.55 4.35
CA LEU A 18 8.14 1.85 2.99
C LEU A 18 7.43 0.62 2.44
N ILE A 19 6.15 0.73 2.17
CA ILE A 19 5.38 -0.28 1.45
C ILE A 19 5.52 0.01 -0.04
N VAL A 20 5.90 -1.00 -0.83
CA VAL A 20 6.05 -0.89 -2.29
C VAL A 20 5.03 -1.81 -2.95
N GLU A 21 4.15 -1.22 -3.75
CA GLU A 21 3.11 -1.93 -4.51
C GLU A 21 3.34 -1.77 -6.01
N ASP A 22 2.97 -2.80 -6.77
CA ASP A 22 2.93 -2.74 -8.22
C ASP A 22 1.76 -1.86 -8.71
N ILE A 23 0.56 -2.05 -8.16
CA ILE A 23 -0.65 -1.38 -8.61
C ILE A 23 -1.67 -1.12 -7.50
N ILE A 24 -2.15 0.12 -7.46
CA ILE A 24 -3.34 0.50 -6.69
C ILE A 24 -4.51 0.65 -7.65
N ASP A 25 -5.45 -0.28 -7.58
CA ASP A 25 -6.73 -0.22 -8.29
C ASP A 25 -7.78 0.53 -7.44
N THR A 26 -8.55 -0.20 -6.63
CA THR A 26 -9.57 0.41 -5.77
C THR A 26 -8.98 1.06 -4.53
N GLY A 27 -7.82 0.61 -4.05
CA GLY A 27 -7.21 1.06 -2.78
C GLY A 27 -7.63 0.28 -1.52
N LYS A 28 -8.53 -0.70 -1.63
CA LYS A 28 -9.00 -1.50 -0.47
C LYS A 28 -7.90 -2.33 0.18
N THR A 29 -7.00 -2.90 -0.63
CA THR A 29 -5.82 -3.64 -0.12
C THR A 29 -4.98 -2.75 0.77
N MET A 30 -4.68 -1.54 0.30
CA MET A 30 -3.87 -0.58 1.05
C MET A 30 -4.53 -0.10 2.33
N GLN A 31 -5.84 0.18 2.33
CA GLN A 31 -6.55 0.52 3.58
C GLN A 31 -6.42 -0.58 4.62
N THR A 32 -6.60 -1.83 4.21
CA THR A 32 -6.52 -2.99 5.10
C THR A 32 -5.08 -3.21 5.58
N LEU A 33 -4.10 -3.14 4.67
CA LEU A 33 -2.68 -3.35 4.98
C LEU A 33 -2.14 -2.28 5.92
N LEU A 34 -2.45 -1.00 5.67
CA LEU A 34 -2.05 0.08 6.56
C LEU A 34 -2.68 -0.05 7.95
N SER A 35 -3.93 -0.49 8.02
CA SER A 35 -4.59 -0.74 9.32
C SER A 35 -3.92 -1.87 10.09
N LEU A 36 -3.41 -2.90 9.41
CA LEU A 36 -2.62 -3.98 10.02
C LEU A 36 -1.23 -3.47 10.46
N VAL A 37 -0.48 -2.85 9.56
CA VAL A 37 0.90 -2.39 9.83
C VAL A 37 0.94 -1.36 10.97
N LYS A 38 -0.04 -0.47 11.05
CA LYS A 38 -0.12 0.54 12.13
C LYS A 38 -0.27 -0.07 13.52
N GLN A 39 -0.83 -1.28 13.65
CA GLN A 39 -0.96 -1.96 14.95
C GLN A 39 0.40 -2.31 15.57
N TYR A 40 1.47 -2.34 14.77
CA TYR A 40 2.83 -2.65 15.21
C TYR A 40 3.66 -1.40 15.52
N ASN A 41 3.01 -0.23 15.65
CA ASN A 41 3.66 1.03 16.06
C ASN A 41 4.97 1.37 15.31
N PRO A 42 4.99 1.35 13.97
CA PRO A 42 6.13 1.88 13.22
C PRO A 42 6.30 3.38 13.48
N LYS A 43 7.54 3.87 13.42
CA LYS A 43 7.85 5.30 13.54
C LYS A 43 7.23 6.11 12.39
N MET A 44 7.22 5.53 11.19
CA MET A 44 6.64 6.12 10.00
C MET A 44 6.22 5.01 9.04
N VAL A 45 5.12 5.23 8.32
CA VAL A 45 4.74 4.41 7.17
C VAL A 45 4.56 5.31 5.96
N LYS A 46 5.20 4.96 4.86
CA LYS A 46 5.05 5.58 3.55
C LYS A 46 4.71 4.51 2.52
N VAL A 47 4.04 4.90 1.44
CA VAL A 47 3.64 3.98 0.38
C VAL A 47 4.12 4.51 -0.97
N ALA A 48 4.81 3.67 -1.72
CA ALA A 48 5.12 3.87 -3.11
C ALA A 48 4.33 2.88 -3.96
N SER A 49 3.74 3.34 -5.06
CA SER A 49 3.13 2.45 -6.04
C SER A 49 3.57 2.81 -7.45
N LEU A 50 3.89 1.80 -8.23
CA LEU A 50 4.26 2.00 -9.63
C LEU A 50 3.05 2.49 -10.44
N LEU A 51 1.87 1.90 -10.25
CA LEU A 51 0.66 2.24 -11.01
C LEU A 51 -0.50 2.64 -10.09
N VAL A 52 -1.20 3.73 -10.41
CA VAL A 52 -2.47 4.08 -9.77
C VAL A 52 -3.56 4.20 -10.83
N LYS A 53 -4.62 3.38 -10.73
CA LYS A 53 -5.73 3.44 -11.67
C LYS A 53 -6.68 4.59 -11.35
N ARG A 54 -7.03 5.35 -12.39
CA ARG A 54 -8.17 6.27 -12.38
C ARG A 54 -9.46 5.48 -12.58
N THR A 55 -9.99 4.94 -11.48
CA THR A 55 -11.24 4.16 -11.46
C THR A 55 -12.28 4.82 -10.55
N PRO A 56 -13.58 4.84 -10.94
CA PRO A 56 -14.65 5.32 -10.07
C PRO A 56 -14.87 4.40 -8.85
N ARG A 57 -14.31 3.19 -8.85
CA ARG A 57 -14.35 2.24 -7.74
C ARG A 57 -13.35 2.55 -6.62
N SER A 58 -12.55 3.62 -6.79
CA SER A 58 -11.54 4.02 -5.82
C SER A 58 -12.19 4.42 -4.50
N VAL A 59 -11.61 3.98 -3.39
CA VAL A 59 -11.97 4.44 -2.04
C VAL A 59 -11.28 5.77 -1.68
N GLY A 60 -10.72 6.48 -2.67
CA GLY A 60 -10.02 7.76 -2.50
C GLY A 60 -8.60 7.62 -1.95
N TYR A 61 -8.08 6.40 -1.79
CA TYR A 61 -6.73 6.18 -1.31
C TYR A 61 -5.68 6.63 -2.34
N ARG A 62 -4.65 7.35 -1.88
CA ARG A 62 -3.50 7.81 -2.69
C ARG A 62 -2.19 7.48 -1.97
N PRO A 63 -1.20 6.87 -2.65
CA PRO A 63 0.12 6.62 -2.06
C PRO A 63 0.95 7.91 -1.99
N ASP A 64 2.00 7.92 -1.17
CA ASP A 64 2.91 9.05 -1.04
C ASP A 64 3.78 9.25 -2.30
N PHE A 65 4.08 8.16 -3.01
CA PHE A 65 4.85 8.17 -4.25
C PHE A 65 4.08 7.43 -5.34
N VAL A 66 3.92 8.07 -6.50
CA VAL A 66 3.21 7.53 -7.67
C VAL A 66 4.18 7.45 -8.84
N GLY A 67 4.34 6.28 -9.43
CA GLY A 67 5.07 6.12 -10.71
C GLY A 67 4.25 6.65 -11.88
N PHE A 68 3.09 6.05 -12.13
CA PHE A 68 2.21 6.41 -13.23
C PHE A 68 0.73 6.37 -12.81
N GLU A 69 -0.04 7.38 -13.24
CA GLU A 69 -1.49 7.31 -13.20
C GLU A 69 -2.05 6.79 -14.54
N ILE A 70 -2.76 5.66 -14.49
CA ILE A 70 -3.25 4.96 -15.67
C ILE A 70 -4.79 4.97 -15.76
N PRO A 71 -5.38 4.87 -16.96
CA PRO A 71 -6.82 4.63 -17.11
C PRO A 71 -7.27 3.31 -16.45
N ASP A 72 -8.56 3.15 -16.19
CA ASP A 72 -9.13 1.87 -15.74
C ASP A 72 -9.17 0.84 -16.89
N LYS A 73 -7.99 0.30 -17.22
CA LYS A 73 -7.77 -0.77 -18.19
C LYS A 73 -6.94 -1.87 -17.56
N PHE A 74 -7.03 -3.06 -18.14
CA PHE A 74 -6.14 -4.16 -17.79
C PHE A 74 -4.72 -3.87 -18.32
N VAL A 75 -3.70 -4.20 -17.54
CA VAL A 75 -2.27 -3.95 -17.82
C VAL A 75 -1.47 -5.19 -17.42
N VAL A 76 -0.32 -5.41 -18.07
CA VAL A 76 0.62 -6.52 -17.86
C VAL A 76 2.06 -6.02 -17.82
#